data_AF-A0A0Q7QT95-F1
#
_entry.id   AF-A0A0Q7QT95-F1
#
_cell.length_a   1.000
_cell.length_b   1.000
_cell.length_c   1.000
_cell.angle_alpha   90.00
_cell.angle_beta   90.00
_cell.angle_gamma   90.00
#
_symmetry.space_group_name_H-M   'P 1'
#
loop_
_entity.id
_entity.type
_entity.pdbx_description
1 polymer ?
#
loop_
_entity_poly.entity_id
_entity_poly.type
_entity_poly.pdbx_seq_one_letter_code
_entity_poly.pdbx_strand_id
1 'polypeptide(L)'
;MGSWWNIKIGRADAPIWGKNYVSDQLMLVFRDDDRVAIDADSMVYATPAGVLRERLALQGLSSQRVRDLAVQLFDEDDEDDDRNSWPEGWDTFPTASSIVAAMTSRRGQAAAAGLPPLRRDPAMSFLYDKWQYLKECYDDPRFALSLALLSTRSSTVVKLDLSDLVVSGYMASNEHPHRDARTRLADSVAASGPVIVITEGASDSRWLRRSLEIAAPSVAHVFKFLDFDSYRAPGGTDRVVSLTKGMVSADVMNRIIAVVDNDTAGRAAARQLAGLELPGRVVVVTLPTVPYAARYPVLGPEGAGLTDVNGRAASIEFMFGIDMLLQDDETLYPVRWHSFMESENAYQGRLSEAHKREVGRRLDQVLAPAAEGVVSLQISEGCARLSKMLIDAAGPLSHLPASERSALSSWWRNDDLRNVRLILDH
;
A
#
# COMPACT_ATOMS: atom_id res chain seq x y z
N MET A 1 -31.45 3.67 -17.35
CA MET A 1 -31.91 4.84 -16.54
C MET A 1 -30.93 4.97 -15.39
N GLY A 2 -30.34 6.14 -15.14
CA GLY A 2 -29.30 6.28 -14.10
C GLY A 2 -29.85 6.84 -12.79
N SER A 3 -29.21 6.48 -11.68
CA SER A 3 -29.55 6.96 -10.32
C SER A 3 -28.54 8.00 -9.85
N TRP A 4 -28.97 8.97 -9.05
CA TRP A 4 -28.15 10.10 -8.63
C TRP A 4 -28.10 10.19 -7.11
N TRP A 5 -27.02 10.72 -6.58
CA TRP A 5 -26.87 11.02 -5.16
C TRP A 5 -26.22 12.38 -5.00
N ASN A 6 -26.43 13.01 -3.86
CA ASN A 6 -25.80 14.27 -3.51
C ASN A 6 -25.44 14.35 -2.03
N ILE A 7 -24.50 15.24 -1.70
CA ILE A 7 -24.21 15.59 -0.32
C ILE A 7 -25.11 16.74 0.11
N LYS A 8 -25.64 16.65 1.34
CA LYS A 8 -26.38 17.73 2.00
C LYS A 8 -25.60 18.25 3.19
N ILE A 9 -25.47 19.56 3.32
CA ILE A 9 -24.89 20.23 4.49
C ILE A 9 -26.03 20.91 5.25
N GLY A 10 -26.42 20.32 6.38
CA GLY A 10 -27.62 20.71 7.12
C GLY A 10 -28.88 20.43 6.30
N ARG A 11 -29.50 21.49 5.77
CA ARG A 11 -30.71 21.43 4.92
C ARG A 11 -30.44 21.82 3.47
N ALA A 12 -29.21 22.21 3.13
CA ALA A 12 -28.85 22.68 1.80
C ALA A 12 -28.13 21.58 1.03
N ASP A 13 -28.39 21.48 -0.26
CA ASP A 13 -27.62 20.63 -1.17
C ASP A 13 -26.23 21.27 -1.39
N ALA A 14 -25.19 20.45 -1.28
CA ALA A 14 -23.83 20.85 -1.58
C ALA A 14 -23.55 20.62 -3.08
N PRO A 15 -22.54 21.32 -3.67
CA PRO A 15 -22.17 21.16 -5.07
C PRO A 15 -21.38 19.86 -5.33
N ILE A 16 -21.73 18.76 -4.64
CA ILE A 16 -21.06 17.46 -4.70
C ILE A 16 -22.14 16.41 -4.90
N TRP A 17 -22.12 15.80 -6.08
CA TRP A 17 -23.09 14.81 -6.50
C TRP A 17 -22.41 13.79 -7.43
N GLY A 18 -23.06 12.67 -7.64
CA GLY A 18 -22.61 11.67 -8.60
C GLY A 18 -23.76 10.87 -9.16
N LYS A 19 -23.44 10.02 -10.13
CA LYS A 19 -24.40 9.21 -10.86
C LYS A 19 -23.93 7.77 -10.91
N ASN A 20 -24.81 6.84 -10.54
CA ASN A 20 -24.63 5.39 -10.55
C ASN A 20 -23.54 4.82 -9.61
N TYR A 21 -22.50 5.59 -9.26
CA TYR A 21 -21.45 5.18 -8.34
C TYR A 21 -21.02 6.35 -7.46
N VAL A 22 -20.43 6.04 -6.31
CA VAL A 22 -19.80 7.01 -5.41
C VAL A 22 -18.28 6.88 -5.49
N SER A 23 -17.56 8.01 -5.49
CA SER A 23 -16.09 8.02 -5.59
C SER A 23 -15.44 7.41 -4.36
N ASP A 24 -14.39 6.61 -4.57
CA ASP A 24 -13.58 6.04 -3.49
C ASP A 24 -12.90 7.12 -2.65
N GLN A 25 -12.35 8.15 -3.30
CA GLN A 25 -11.72 9.28 -2.60
C GLN A 25 -12.68 9.92 -1.61
N LEU A 26 -13.94 10.12 -2.02
CA LEU A 26 -14.97 10.65 -1.14
C LEU A 26 -15.32 9.68 0.00
N MET A 27 -15.47 8.39 -0.32
CA MET A 27 -15.83 7.36 0.67
C MET A 27 -14.73 7.12 1.72
N LEU A 28 -13.46 7.36 1.41
CA LEU A 28 -12.32 7.26 2.34
C LEU A 28 -12.40 8.27 3.50
N VAL A 29 -13.24 9.30 3.41
CA VAL A 29 -13.45 10.29 4.49
C VAL A 29 -14.47 9.80 5.53
N PHE A 30 -15.35 8.86 5.14
CA PHE A 30 -16.38 8.28 6.01
C PHE A 30 -15.90 6.99 6.69
N ARG A 31 -16.52 6.66 7.82
CA ARG A 31 -16.23 5.50 8.66
C ARG A 31 -17.53 4.77 9.00
N ASP A 32 -17.38 3.59 9.61
CA ASP A 32 -18.53 2.79 10.07
C ASP A 32 -19.44 3.59 11.01
N ASP A 33 -18.87 4.38 11.92
CA ASP A 33 -19.62 5.22 12.87
C ASP A 33 -20.45 6.32 12.22
N ASP A 34 -20.13 6.70 10.97
CA ASP A 34 -20.93 7.68 10.25
C ASP A 34 -22.13 7.02 9.54
N ARG A 35 -22.16 5.68 9.41
CA ARG A 35 -23.27 4.96 8.76
C ARG A 35 -24.49 4.98 9.67
N VAL A 36 -25.60 5.48 9.15
CA VAL A 36 -26.89 5.52 9.83
C VAL A 36 -27.78 4.42 9.26
N ALA A 37 -28.08 3.41 10.08
CA ALA A 37 -29.07 2.39 9.74
C ALA A 37 -30.47 2.93 10.05
N ILE A 38 -31.28 3.14 9.02
CA ILE A 38 -32.68 3.58 9.14
C ILE A 38 -33.61 2.37 8.90
N ASP A 39 -33.33 1.61 7.85
CA ASP A 39 -33.97 0.35 7.47
C ASP A 39 -33.01 -0.51 6.62
N ALA A 40 -33.49 -1.65 6.10
CA ALA A 40 -32.68 -2.61 5.35
C ALA A 40 -32.16 -2.08 3.99
N ASP A 41 -32.83 -1.08 3.40
CA ASP A 41 -32.49 -0.55 2.08
C ASP A 41 -31.81 0.84 2.17
N SER A 42 -31.77 1.42 3.36
CA SER A 42 -31.11 2.70 3.63
C SER A 42 -29.57 2.58 3.58
N MET A 43 -28.96 3.47 2.80
CA MET A 43 -27.50 3.62 2.74
C MET A 43 -27.14 5.10 2.96
N VAL A 44 -27.17 5.52 4.24
CA VAL A 44 -26.95 6.91 4.61
C VAL A 44 -25.71 7.04 5.49
N TYR A 45 -24.88 8.04 5.19
CA TYR A 45 -23.79 8.49 6.05
C TYR A 45 -24.12 9.87 6.60
N ALA A 46 -23.94 10.08 7.90
CA ALA A 46 -24.18 11.36 8.56
C ALA A 46 -23.08 11.66 9.59
N THR A 47 -22.44 12.81 9.47
CA THR A 47 -21.33 13.18 10.37
C THR A 47 -21.21 14.70 10.51
N PRO A 48 -20.77 15.25 11.65
CA PRO A 48 -20.60 16.70 11.80
C PRO A 48 -19.54 17.27 10.87
N ALA A 49 -19.79 18.47 10.33
CA ALA A 49 -18.86 19.19 9.46
C ALA A 49 -17.47 19.40 10.10
N GLY A 50 -17.41 19.60 11.42
CA GLY A 50 -16.14 19.72 12.15
C GLY A 50 -15.27 18.47 12.03
N VAL A 51 -15.89 17.30 12.21
CA VAL A 51 -15.21 15.99 12.11
C VAL A 51 -14.71 15.75 10.69
N LEU A 52 -15.51 16.04 9.67
CA LEU A 52 -15.07 15.91 8.28
C LEU A 52 -13.89 16.83 7.96
N ARG A 53 -13.88 18.07 8.44
CA ARG A 53 -12.75 18.99 8.23
C ARG A 53 -11.47 18.48 8.86
N GLU A 54 -11.53 17.92 10.07
CA GLU A 54 -10.36 17.32 10.72
C GLU A 54 -9.80 16.15 9.90
N ARG A 55 -10.67 15.25 9.42
CA ARG A 55 -10.28 14.12 8.58
C ARG A 55 -9.70 14.57 7.24
N LEU A 56 -10.31 15.55 6.58
CA LEU A 56 -9.81 16.14 5.33
C LEU A 56 -8.47 16.85 5.53
N ALA A 57 -8.29 17.56 6.64
CA ALA A 57 -7.03 18.23 6.97
C ALA A 57 -5.86 17.22 7.09
N LEU A 58 -6.08 16.07 7.72
CA LEU A 58 -5.08 14.98 7.80
C LEU A 58 -4.75 14.37 6.43
N GLN A 59 -5.65 14.50 5.45
CA GLN A 59 -5.43 14.10 4.06
C GLN A 59 -4.81 15.23 3.20
N GLY A 60 -4.39 16.34 3.81
CA GLY A 60 -3.79 17.49 3.11
C GLY A 60 -4.81 18.48 2.55
N LEU A 61 -6.10 18.33 2.85
CA LEU A 61 -7.21 19.17 2.36
C LEU A 61 -7.76 20.07 3.46
N SER A 62 -6.88 20.72 4.23
CA SER A 62 -7.29 21.64 5.30
C SER A 62 -8.02 22.85 4.72
N SER A 63 -8.96 23.41 5.49
CA SER A 63 -9.76 24.59 5.08
C SER A 63 -8.90 25.74 4.56
N GLN A 64 -7.81 26.07 5.27
CA GLN A 64 -6.93 27.16 4.89
C GLN A 64 -6.24 26.87 3.56
N ARG A 65 -5.65 25.68 3.42
CA ARG A 65 -4.94 25.29 2.20
C ARG A 65 -5.87 25.25 0.98
N VAL A 66 -7.07 24.68 1.12
CA VAL A 66 -8.06 24.61 0.03
C VAL A 66 -8.55 26.00 -0.37
N ARG A 67 -8.75 26.90 0.59
CA ARG A 67 -9.05 28.32 0.30
C ARG A 67 -7.92 28.96 -0.49
N ASP A 68 -6.68 28.85 -0.01
CA ASP A 68 -5.52 29.52 -0.61
C ASP A 68 -5.28 29.01 -2.03
N LEU A 69 -5.39 27.70 -2.25
CA LEU A 69 -5.31 27.08 -3.58
C LEU A 69 -6.41 27.57 -4.53
N ALA A 70 -7.66 27.67 -4.07
CA ALA A 70 -8.74 28.19 -4.90
C ALA A 70 -8.58 29.68 -5.22
N VAL A 71 -8.08 30.48 -4.28
CA VAL A 71 -7.76 31.90 -4.50
C VAL A 71 -6.64 32.02 -5.53
N GLN A 72 -5.54 31.28 -5.36
CA GLN A 72 -4.42 31.28 -6.30
C GLN A 72 -4.85 30.86 -7.71
N LEU A 73 -5.67 29.80 -7.83
CA LEU A 73 -6.16 29.36 -9.14
C LEU A 73 -6.92 30.48 -9.84
N PHE A 74 -7.82 31.17 -9.14
CA PHE A 74 -8.56 32.26 -9.74
C PHE A 74 -7.68 33.48 -10.03
N ASP A 75 -6.72 33.81 -9.16
CA ASP A 75 -5.77 34.92 -9.42
C ASP A 75 -4.89 34.64 -10.65
N GLU A 76 -4.52 33.39 -10.94
CA GLU A 76 -3.76 32.99 -12.13
C GLU A 76 -4.64 32.93 -13.40
N ASP A 77 -5.89 32.47 -13.27
CA ASP A 77 -6.91 32.43 -14.34
C ASP A 77 -7.31 33.84 -14.84
N ASP A 78 -7.06 34.86 -14.03
CA ASP A 78 -7.39 36.25 -14.31
C ASP A 78 -6.57 36.88 -15.45
N GLU A 79 -5.52 36.21 -15.93
CA GLU A 79 -4.62 36.69 -16.99
C GLU A 79 -5.13 36.38 -18.43
N ASP A 80 -6.10 35.48 -18.62
CA ASP A 80 -6.62 35.09 -19.95
C ASP A 80 -8.15 35.29 -20.10
N ASP A 81 -8.53 36.13 -21.08
CA ASP A 81 -9.81 36.39 -21.80
C ASP A 81 -11.22 36.21 -21.16
N ASP A 82 -11.43 35.42 -20.10
CA ASP A 82 -12.78 35.08 -19.57
C ASP A 82 -13.42 36.19 -18.72
N ARG A 83 -12.60 37.06 -18.12
CA ARG A 83 -13.07 38.22 -17.33
C ARG A 83 -13.80 39.29 -18.17
N ASN A 84 -13.56 39.32 -19.47
CA ASN A 84 -14.23 40.24 -20.40
C ASN A 84 -15.63 39.76 -20.80
N SER A 85 -15.93 38.47 -20.60
CA SER A 85 -17.22 37.86 -20.93
C SER A 85 -18.31 38.12 -19.87
N TRP A 86 -17.93 38.59 -18.67
CA TRP A 86 -18.83 38.84 -17.53
C TRP A 86 -18.49 40.14 -16.76
N PRO A 87 -18.67 41.33 -17.38
CA PRO A 87 -18.30 42.61 -16.79
C PRO A 87 -19.02 42.94 -15.46
N GLU A 88 -20.25 42.45 -15.22
CA GLU A 88 -20.97 42.65 -13.95
C GLU A 88 -20.36 41.89 -12.76
N GLY A 89 -19.49 40.91 -13.05
CA GLY A 89 -18.71 40.19 -12.04
C GLY A 89 -17.66 41.08 -11.36
N TRP A 90 -17.17 42.13 -12.03
CA TRP A 90 -16.12 43.02 -11.50
C TRP A 90 -16.57 43.84 -10.29
N ASP A 91 -17.78 44.40 -10.36
CA ASP A 91 -18.35 45.16 -9.24
C ASP A 91 -18.79 44.23 -8.10
N THR A 92 -19.16 43.00 -8.43
CA THR A 92 -19.74 42.04 -7.47
C THR A 92 -18.67 41.21 -6.74
N PHE A 93 -17.62 40.80 -7.45
CA PHE A 93 -16.55 39.91 -6.97
C PHE A 93 -15.16 40.43 -7.41
N PRO A 94 -14.66 41.53 -6.82
CA PRO A 94 -13.49 42.25 -7.31
C PRO A 94 -12.14 41.52 -7.11
N THR A 95 -12.12 40.41 -6.37
CA THR A 95 -10.90 39.64 -6.06
C THR A 95 -11.18 38.14 -6.05
N ALA A 96 -10.18 37.30 -6.33
CA ALA A 96 -10.31 35.84 -6.18
C ALA A 96 -10.79 35.43 -4.78
N SER A 97 -10.31 36.10 -3.73
CA SER A 97 -10.79 35.91 -2.36
C SER A 97 -12.29 36.17 -2.20
N SER A 98 -12.82 37.22 -2.85
CA SER A 98 -14.26 37.51 -2.83
C SER A 98 -15.08 36.48 -3.63
N ILE A 99 -14.53 35.95 -4.73
CA ILE A 99 -15.14 34.84 -5.50
C ILE A 99 -15.25 33.62 -4.59
N VAL A 100 -14.15 33.17 -3.97
CA VAL A 100 -14.15 32.02 -3.06
C VAL A 100 -15.11 32.22 -1.88
N ALA A 101 -15.15 33.40 -1.28
CA ALA A 101 -16.09 33.71 -0.21
C ALA A 101 -17.56 33.62 -0.68
N ALA A 102 -17.86 34.11 -1.89
CA ALA A 102 -19.20 34.02 -2.47
C ALA A 102 -19.60 32.59 -2.82
N MET A 103 -18.69 31.82 -3.43
CA MET A 103 -18.90 30.41 -3.78
C MET A 103 -19.22 29.55 -2.57
N THR A 104 -18.54 29.81 -1.45
CA THR A 104 -18.67 29.04 -0.20
C THR A 104 -19.87 29.48 0.65
N SER A 105 -20.52 30.59 0.29
CA SER A 105 -21.79 31.00 0.88
C SER A 105 -22.93 30.02 0.52
N ARG A 106 -24.04 30.05 1.27
CA ARG A 106 -25.22 29.23 0.95
C ARG A 106 -25.74 29.48 -0.48
N ARG A 107 -25.70 30.74 -0.92
CA ARG A 107 -26.15 31.13 -2.27
C ARG A 107 -25.22 30.56 -3.33
N GLY A 108 -23.91 30.68 -3.14
CA GLY A 108 -22.91 30.14 -4.07
C GLY A 108 -22.92 28.61 -4.14
N GLN A 109 -23.09 27.91 -3.02
CA GLN A 109 -23.23 26.46 -3.01
C GLN A 109 -24.49 26.01 -3.76
N ALA A 110 -25.62 26.71 -3.55
CA ALA A 110 -26.87 26.43 -4.25
C ALA A 110 -26.75 26.63 -5.77
N ALA A 111 -25.89 27.56 -6.22
CA ALA A 111 -25.65 27.77 -7.65
C ALA A 111 -25.16 26.50 -8.34
N ALA A 112 -24.32 25.70 -7.67
CA ALA A 112 -23.65 24.52 -8.24
C ALA A 112 -24.17 23.17 -7.72
N ALA A 113 -25.25 23.17 -6.95
CA ALA A 113 -25.87 21.97 -6.38
C ALA A 113 -26.85 21.25 -7.34
N GLY A 114 -27.12 21.81 -8.52
CA GLY A 114 -28.09 21.26 -9.46
C GLY A 114 -27.81 21.63 -10.92
N LEU A 115 -28.87 21.76 -11.73
CA LEU A 115 -28.77 22.20 -13.11
C LEU A 115 -28.19 23.62 -13.22
N PRO A 116 -27.56 23.97 -14.34
CA PRO A 116 -27.06 25.33 -14.57
C PRO A 116 -28.17 26.35 -14.29
N PRO A 117 -27.91 27.41 -13.51
CA PRO A 117 -28.91 28.44 -13.26
C PRO A 117 -29.34 29.07 -14.59
N LEU A 118 -30.62 29.40 -14.71
CA LEU A 118 -31.14 30.12 -15.87
C LEU A 118 -30.32 31.40 -16.06
N ARG A 119 -29.93 31.74 -17.30
CA ARG A 119 -29.13 32.94 -17.68
C ARG A 119 -29.69 34.30 -17.23
N ARG A 120 -30.77 34.32 -16.44
CA ARG A 120 -31.39 35.52 -15.85
C ARG A 120 -30.74 35.96 -14.52
N ASP A 121 -29.86 35.15 -13.93
CA ASP A 121 -29.08 35.53 -12.74
C ASP A 121 -27.58 35.45 -13.04
N PRO A 122 -26.97 36.55 -13.55
CA PRO A 122 -25.57 36.59 -13.94
C PRO A 122 -24.59 36.13 -12.85
N ALA A 123 -24.82 36.56 -11.61
CA ALA A 123 -23.96 36.21 -10.49
C ALA A 123 -24.03 34.71 -10.18
N MET A 124 -25.21 34.10 -10.26
CA MET A 124 -25.35 32.65 -10.06
C MET A 124 -24.73 31.84 -11.20
N SER A 125 -24.88 32.28 -12.45
CA SER A 125 -24.20 31.65 -13.59
C SER A 125 -22.68 31.72 -13.45
N PHE A 126 -22.14 32.89 -13.09
CA PHE A 126 -20.71 33.04 -12.81
C PHE A 126 -20.21 32.10 -11.70
N LEU A 127 -20.92 32.04 -10.57
CA LEU A 127 -20.55 31.15 -9.46
C LEU A 127 -20.67 29.66 -9.85
N TYR A 128 -21.66 29.29 -10.66
CA TYR A 128 -21.77 27.94 -11.21
C TYR A 128 -20.55 27.60 -12.07
N ASP A 129 -20.18 28.47 -13.00
CA ASP A 129 -19.05 28.27 -13.91
C ASP A 129 -17.73 28.16 -13.13
N LYS A 130 -17.50 29.03 -12.15
CA LYS A 130 -16.30 28.93 -11.27
C LYS A 130 -16.29 27.66 -10.41
N TRP A 131 -17.45 27.15 -9.99
CA TRP A 131 -17.54 25.84 -9.33
C TRP A 131 -17.22 24.68 -10.28
N GLN A 132 -17.63 24.74 -11.55
CA GLN A 132 -17.27 23.72 -12.54
C GLN A 132 -15.78 23.76 -12.84
N TYR A 133 -15.23 24.96 -13.06
CA TYR A 133 -13.82 25.16 -13.31
C TYR A 133 -12.95 24.58 -12.18
N LEU A 134 -13.27 24.88 -10.91
CA LEU A 134 -12.57 24.27 -9.77
C LEU A 134 -12.64 22.74 -9.75
N LYS A 135 -13.81 22.16 -10.05
CA LYS A 135 -13.96 20.70 -10.07
C LYS A 135 -13.14 20.07 -11.18
N GLU A 136 -13.09 20.71 -12.34
CA GLU A 136 -12.30 20.26 -13.49
C GLU A 136 -10.79 20.38 -13.22
N CYS A 137 -10.33 21.48 -12.63
CA CYS A 137 -8.91 21.70 -12.33
C CYS A 137 -8.37 20.75 -11.25
N TYR A 138 -9.13 20.49 -10.19
CA TYR A 138 -8.66 19.65 -9.08
C TYR A 138 -8.99 18.17 -9.22
N ASP A 139 -10.07 17.81 -9.94
CA ASP A 139 -10.54 16.44 -10.17
C ASP A 139 -10.54 15.54 -8.90
N ASP A 140 -10.86 16.14 -7.75
CA ASP A 140 -10.98 15.43 -6.46
C ASP A 140 -12.24 15.92 -5.72
N PRO A 141 -13.26 15.06 -5.51
CA PRO A 141 -14.49 15.44 -4.84
C PRO A 141 -14.28 15.86 -3.38
N ARG A 142 -13.17 15.46 -2.75
CA ARG A 142 -12.81 15.88 -1.39
C ARG A 142 -12.38 17.35 -1.36
N PHE A 143 -11.81 17.88 -2.44
CA PHE A 143 -11.49 19.30 -2.56
C PHE A 143 -12.78 20.13 -2.53
N ALA A 144 -13.76 19.78 -3.37
CA ALA A 144 -15.07 20.42 -3.39
C ALA A 144 -15.81 20.29 -2.04
N LEU A 145 -15.69 19.14 -1.38
CA LEU A 145 -16.22 18.94 -0.03
C LEU A 145 -15.54 19.86 0.99
N SER A 146 -14.21 19.91 1.04
CA SER A 146 -13.49 20.80 1.95
C SER A 146 -13.87 22.26 1.73
N LEU A 147 -13.99 22.68 0.46
CA LEU A 147 -14.41 24.03 0.09
C LEU A 147 -15.84 24.33 0.57
N ALA A 148 -16.80 23.43 0.36
CA ALA A 148 -18.18 23.60 0.83
C ALA A 148 -18.30 23.65 2.36
N LEU A 149 -17.32 23.12 3.11
CA LEU A 149 -17.29 23.12 4.56
C LEU A 149 -16.62 24.35 5.19
N LEU A 150 -16.03 25.26 4.41
CA LEU A 150 -15.26 26.42 4.91
C LEU A 150 -16.05 27.31 5.88
N SER A 151 -17.26 27.72 5.49
CA SER A 151 -18.11 28.63 6.28
C SER A 151 -19.19 27.89 7.07
N THR A 152 -19.07 26.57 7.19
CA THR A 152 -20.08 25.72 7.84
C THR A 152 -19.77 25.56 9.33
N ARG A 153 -20.78 25.74 10.19
CA ARG A 153 -20.61 25.53 11.65
C ARG A 153 -20.22 24.08 11.93
N SER A 154 -19.28 23.84 12.84
CA SER A 154 -18.74 22.51 13.15
C SER A 154 -19.80 21.46 13.52
N SER A 155 -20.88 21.88 14.17
CA SER A 155 -21.99 21.01 14.57
C SER A 155 -23.02 20.73 13.47
N THR A 156 -22.89 21.37 12.30
CA THR A 156 -23.79 21.12 11.16
C THR A 156 -23.58 19.71 10.66
N VAL A 157 -24.64 18.91 10.61
CA VAL A 157 -24.57 17.55 10.07
C VAL A 157 -24.43 17.60 8.55
N VAL A 158 -23.46 16.86 8.03
CA VAL A 158 -23.28 16.57 6.60
C VAL A 158 -23.83 15.18 6.35
N LYS A 159 -24.72 15.04 5.35
CA LYS A 159 -25.35 13.78 4.98
C LYS A 159 -24.99 13.40 3.55
N LEU A 160 -24.66 12.13 3.35
CA LEU A 160 -24.56 11.49 2.04
C LEU A 160 -25.59 10.37 2.01
N ASP A 161 -26.56 10.47 1.11
CA ASP A 161 -27.62 9.47 0.94
C ASP A 161 -27.40 8.72 -0.38
N LEU A 162 -27.09 7.43 -0.26
CA LEU A 162 -26.87 6.52 -1.39
C LEU A 162 -28.05 5.54 -1.55
N SER A 163 -29.15 5.71 -0.83
CA SER A 163 -30.28 4.78 -0.85
C SER A 163 -30.90 4.64 -2.24
N ASP A 164 -30.91 5.72 -3.03
CA ASP A 164 -31.36 5.70 -4.43
C ASP A 164 -30.48 4.80 -5.32
N LEU A 165 -29.19 4.62 -4.99
CA LEU A 165 -28.32 3.66 -5.69
C LEU A 165 -28.70 2.22 -5.34
N VAL A 166 -29.06 1.97 -4.08
CA VAL A 166 -29.49 0.66 -3.60
C VAL A 166 -30.80 0.25 -4.26
N VAL A 167 -31.83 1.10 -4.15
CA VAL A 167 -33.16 0.85 -4.73
C VAL A 167 -33.10 0.66 -6.25
N SER A 168 -32.20 1.38 -6.92
CA SER A 168 -32.05 1.28 -8.38
C SER A 168 -31.14 0.11 -8.84
N GLY A 169 -30.64 -0.71 -7.90
CA GLY A 169 -29.81 -1.88 -8.21
C GLY A 169 -28.37 -1.56 -8.62
N TYR A 170 -27.89 -0.33 -8.39
CA TYR A 170 -26.50 0.06 -8.63
C TYR A 170 -25.55 -0.31 -7.48
N MET A 171 -26.11 -0.63 -6.32
CA MET A 171 -25.39 -1.00 -5.09
C MET A 171 -26.22 -2.02 -4.33
N ALA A 172 -25.60 -3.05 -3.73
CA ALA A 172 -26.32 -3.93 -2.82
C ALA A 172 -26.39 -3.34 -1.39
N SER A 173 -27.49 -3.60 -0.68
CA SER A 173 -27.73 -3.05 0.67
C SER A 173 -26.72 -3.52 1.73
N ASN A 174 -26.14 -4.70 1.53
CA ASN A 174 -25.09 -5.28 2.38
C ASN A 174 -23.68 -4.75 2.06
N GLU A 175 -23.51 -3.90 1.03
CA GLU A 175 -22.21 -3.31 0.74
C GLU A 175 -21.80 -2.29 1.82
N HIS A 176 -20.48 -2.07 1.92
CA HIS A 176 -19.90 -1.05 2.79
C HIS A 176 -18.96 -0.16 1.95
N PRO A 177 -19.48 0.82 1.18
CA PRO A 177 -18.69 1.58 0.22
C PRO A 177 -17.40 2.21 0.79
N HIS A 178 -17.39 2.65 2.05
CA HIS A 178 -16.20 3.18 2.73
C HIS A 178 -15.14 2.11 3.04
N ARG A 179 -15.56 0.87 3.37
CA ARG A 179 -14.65 -0.26 3.53
C ARG A 179 -14.13 -0.72 2.18
N ASP A 180 -15.02 -0.81 1.19
CA ASP A 180 -14.68 -1.20 -0.17
C ASP A 180 -13.68 -0.23 -0.81
N ALA A 181 -13.86 1.07 -0.62
CA ALA A 181 -12.91 2.10 -1.06
C ALA A 181 -11.53 1.92 -0.41
N ARG A 182 -11.48 1.54 0.88
CA ARG A 182 -10.22 1.24 1.57
C ARG A 182 -9.57 -0.04 1.08
N THR A 183 -10.34 -1.08 0.79
CA THR A 183 -9.84 -2.31 0.17
C THR A 183 -9.26 -2.02 -1.21
N ARG A 184 -9.98 -1.30 -2.08
CA ARG A 184 -9.49 -0.92 -3.41
C ARG A 184 -8.24 -0.03 -3.34
N LEU A 185 -8.14 0.86 -2.36
CA LEU A 185 -6.91 1.62 -2.13
C LEU A 185 -5.75 0.69 -1.75
N ALA A 186 -5.99 -0.26 -0.83
CA ALA A 186 -4.97 -1.22 -0.42
C ALA A 186 -4.49 -2.07 -1.62
N ASP A 187 -5.42 -2.53 -2.44
CA ASP A 187 -5.18 -3.28 -3.67
C ASP A 187 -4.36 -2.48 -4.69
N SER A 188 -4.71 -1.20 -4.89
CA SER A 188 -3.97 -0.28 -5.76
C SER A 188 -2.54 -0.03 -5.25
N VAL A 189 -2.37 0.18 -3.95
CA VAL A 189 -1.04 0.34 -3.32
C VAL A 189 -0.24 -0.96 -3.40
N ALA A 190 -0.87 -2.11 -3.20
CA ALA A 190 -0.20 -3.40 -3.33
C ALA A 190 0.25 -3.66 -4.78
N ALA A 191 -0.53 -3.25 -5.79
CA ALA A 191 -0.22 -3.43 -7.20
C ALA A 191 0.87 -2.47 -7.72
N SER A 192 0.83 -1.21 -7.32
CA SER A 192 1.71 -0.15 -7.85
C SER A 192 2.84 0.28 -6.91
N GLY A 193 2.68 0.02 -5.61
CA GLY A 193 3.67 0.36 -4.59
C GLY A 193 4.82 -0.63 -4.52
N PRO A 194 5.89 -0.28 -3.79
CA PRO A 194 7.04 -1.14 -3.61
C PRO A 194 6.67 -2.40 -2.81
N VAL A 195 7.37 -3.50 -3.12
CA VAL A 195 7.36 -4.73 -2.32
C VAL A 195 8.36 -4.57 -1.18
N ILE A 196 7.88 -4.59 0.05
CA ILE A 196 8.72 -4.46 1.25
C ILE A 196 9.29 -5.83 1.60
N VAL A 197 10.62 -5.94 1.68
CA VAL A 197 11.31 -7.17 2.06
C VAL A 197 11.86 -7.02 3.48
N ILE A 198 11.49 -7.96 4.35
CA ILE A 198 11.95 -8.05 5.74
C ILE A 198 12.92 -9.23 5.84
N THR A 199 14.09 -9.01 6.42
CA THR A 199 15.14 -10.03 6.65
C THR A 199 15.57 -10.04 8.11
N GLU A 200 16.31 -11.07 8.53
CA GLU A 200 16.81 -11.20 9.91
C GLU A 200 17.90 -10.16 10.23
N GLY A 201 18.83 -9.98 9.30
CA GLY A 201 19.98 -9.08 9.42
C GLY A 201 20.07 -8.02 8.32
N ALA A 202 20.84 -6.97 8.60
CA ALA A 202 21.16 -5.92 7.63
C ALA A 202 22.06 -6.44 6.50
N SER A 203 22.99 -7.35 6.80
CA SER A 203 23.81 -8.03 5.79
C SER A 203 22.95 -8.79 4.80
N ASP A 204 21.95 -9.54 5.27
CA ASP A 204 21.05 -10.30 4.41
C ASP A 204 20.28 -9.39 3.45
N SER A 205 19.77 -8.26 3.97
CA SER A 205 19.10 -7.24 3.17
C SER A 205 20.03 -6.67 2.08
N ARG A 206 21.31 -6.41 2.39
CA ARG A 206 22.29 -5.94 1.40
C ARG A 206 22.56 -7.00 0.33
N TRP A 207 22.80 -8.25 0.72
CA TRP A 207 23.13 -9.33 -0.22
C TRP A 207 21.94 -9.73 -1.10
N LEU A 208 20.72 -9.76 -0.57
CA LEU A 208 19.49 -10.00 -1.36
C LEU A 208 19.22 -8.86 -2.33
N ARG A 209 19.34 -7.61 -1.89
CA ARG A 209 19.21 -6.43 -2.76
C ARG A 209 20.20 -6.52 -3.92
N ARG A 210 21.46 -6.81 -3.61
CA ARG A 210 22.50 -6.90 -4.62
C ARG A 210 22.31 -8.09 -5.57
N SER A 211 21.80 -9.21 -5.06
CA SER A 211 21.41 -10.37 -5.86
C SER A 211 20.38 -10.00 -6.92
N LEU A 212 19.34 -9.24 -6.54
CA LEU A 212 18.33 -8.72 -7.48
C LEU A 212 18.94 -7.77 -8.51
N GLU A 213 19.81 -6.86 -8.10
CA GLU A 213 20.48 -5.92 -9.02
C GLU A 213 21.36 -6.63 -10.05
N ILE A 214 21.97 -7.77 -9.69
CA ILE A 214 22.80 -8.57 -10.59
C ILE A 214 21.95 -9.44 -11.52
N ALA A 215 21.03 -10.22 -10.97
CA ALA A 215 20.32 -11.25 -11.73
C ALA A 215 18.99 -10.77 -12.35
N ALA A 216 18.39 -9.71 -11.83
CA ALA A 216 17.11 -9.17 -12.30
C ALA A 216 17.04 -7.62 -12.24
N PRO A 217 18.01 -6.89 -12.85
CA PRO A 217 18.12 -5.43 -12.72
C PRO A 217 16.87 -4.66 -13.17
N SER A 218 16.13 -5.18 -14.15
CA SER A 218 14.91 -4.54 -14.67
C SER A 218 13.79 -4.42 -13.63
N VAL A 219 13.78 -5.27 -12.61
CA VAL A 219 12.72 -5.29 -11.57
C VAL A 219 13.24 -4.96 -10.17
N ALA A 220 14.56 -4.80 -9.99
CA ALA A 220 15.16 -4.53 -8.68
C ALA A 220 14.56 -3.29 -7.98
N HIS A 221 14.22 -2.25 -8.74
CA HIS A 221 13.63 -1.01 -8.24
C HIS A 221 12.24 -1.17 -7.58
N VAL A 222 11.54 -2.27 -7.86
CA VAL A 222 10.24 -2.61 -7.28
C VAL A 222 10.37 -3.05 -5.81
N PHE A 223 11.54 -3.54 -5.40
CA PHE A 223 11.76 -4.07 -4.06
C PHE A 223 12.39 -3.02 -3.14
N LYS A 224 11.87 -2.94 -1.90
CA LYS A 224 12.42 -2.11 -0.83
C LYS A 224 12.77 -2.98 0.36
N PHE A 225 14.07 -3.16 0.56
CA PHE A 225 14.61 -3.89 1.69
C PHE A 225 14.64 -2.99 2.91
N LEU A 226 14.08 -3.48 4.00
CA LEU A 226 13.96 -2.71 5.20
C LEU A 226 15.28 -2.75 5.97
N ASP A 227 15.99 -1.62 5.93
CA ASP A 227 17.31 -1.44 6.53
C ASP A 227 17.19 -0.70 7.88
N PHE A 228 17.82 -1.24 8.91
CA PHE A 228 17.67 -0.78 10.29
C PHE A 228 19.00 -0.53 11.00
N ASP A 229 20.13 -0.57 10.30
CA ASP A 229 21.41 -0.16 10.91
C ASP A 229 21.37 1.32 11.36
N SER A 230 20.37 2.08 10.93
CA SER A 230 20.06 3.43 11.41
C SER A 230 19.41 3.50 12.81
N TYR A 231 18.86 2.41 13.38
CA TYR A 231 18.04 2.49 14.62
C TYR A 231 18.30 1.43 15.72
N ARG A 232 19.38 0.63 15.66
CA ARG A 232 19.81 -0.31 16.73
C ARG A 232 18.68 -1.22 17.29
N ALA A 233 17.96 -1.93 16.43
CA ALA A 233 17.01 -2.95 16.89
C ALA A 233 17.71 -4.33 17.08
N PRO A 234 17.27 -5.18 18.03
CA PRO A 234 17.80 -6.54 18.21
C PRO A 234 17.61 -7.40 16.95
N GLY A 235 18.61 -8.22 16.60
CA GLY A 235 18.60 -9.10 15.41
C GLY A 235 18.03 -10.51 15.67
N GLY A 236 17.80 -11.29 14.59
CA GLY A 236 17.39 -12.70 14.61
C GLY A 236 16.00 -12.99 14.03
N THR A 237 15.59 -14.27 14.01
CA THR A 237 14.28 -14.75 13.51
C THR A 237 13.08 -14.11 14.23
N ASP A 238 13.18 -13.91 15.55
CA ASP A 238 12.16 -13.23 16.37
C ASP A 238 11.83 -11.83 15.85
N ARG A 239 12.80 -11.18 15.21
CA ARG A 239 12.64 -9.86 14.61
C ARG A 239 11.75 -9.91 13.37
N VAL A 240 11.97 -10.86 12.47
CA VAL A 240 11.15 -11.02 11.25
C VAL A 240 9.70 -11.24 11.66
N VAL A 241 9.46 -12.14 12.62
CA VAL A 241 8.12 -12.42 13.16
C VAL A 241 7.50 -11.16 13.76
N SER A 242 8.22 -10.47 14.65
CA SER A 242 7.72 -9.26 15.33
C SER A 242 7.38 -8.14 14.33
N LEU A 243 8.23 -7.92 13.33
CA LEU A 243 8.04 -6.87 12.33
C LEU A 243 6.90 -7.18 11.39
N THR A 244 6.80 -8.42 10.91
CA THR A 244 5.67 -8.85 10.10
C THR A 244 4.37 -8.66 10.86
N LYS A 245 4.30 -9.08 12.13
CA LYS A 245 3.13 -8.83 13.00
C LYS A 245 2.84 -7.35 13.17
N GLY A 246 3.86 -6.52 13.38
CA GLY A 246 3.74 -5.07 13.51
C GLY A 246 3.15 -4.40 12.26
N MET A 247 3.65 -4.76 11.07
CA MET A 247 3.13 -4.23 9.80
C MET A 247 1.71 -4.68 9.50
N VAL A 248 1.39 -5.95 9.77
CA VAL A 248 0.03 -6.47 9.62
C VAL A 248 -0.91 -5.76 10.59
N SER A 249 -0.51 -5.58 11.85
CA SER A 249 -1.31 -4.88 12.87
C SER A 249 -1.52 -3.40 12.55
N ALA A 250 -0.56 -2.78 11.86
CA ALA A 250 -0.67 -1.40 11.37
C ALA A 250 -1.44 -1.29 10.04
N ASP A 251 -1.98 -2.39 9.50
CA ASP A 251 -2.68 -2.47 8.22
C ASP A 251 -1.87 -1.86 7.06
N VAL A 252 -0.56 -2.13 7.02
CA VAL A 252 0.31 -1.71 5.91
C VAL A 252 -0.25 -2.29 4.61
N MET A 253 -0.50 -1.41 3.64
CA MET A 253 -1.16 -1.75 2.38
C MET A 253 -0.21 -2.32 1.33
N ASN A 254 1.10 -2.08 1.46
CA ASN A 254 2.12 -2.63 0.56
C ASN A 254 2.18 -4.15 0.61
N ARG A 255 2.67 -4.76 -0.48
CA ARG A 255 3.12 -6.15 -0.47
C ARG A 255 4.31 -6.30 0.46
N ILE A 256 4.32 -7.37 1.25
CA ILE A 256 5.38 -7.66 2.22
C ILE A 256 5.90 -9.08 1.97
N ILE A 257 7.20 -9.24 1.87
CA ILE A 257 7.89 -10.53 1.83
C ILE A 257 8.75 -10.64 3.08
N ALA A 258 8.42 -11.58 3.96
CA ALA A 258 9.23 -11.95 5.11
C ALA A 258 10.17 -13.09 4.72
N VAL A 259 11.47 -12.84 4.69
CA VAL A 259 12.50 -13.83 4.37
C VAL A 259 13.11 -14.36 5.67
N VAL A 260 13.15 -15.67 5.82
CA VAL A 260 13.78 -16.37 6.95
C VAL A 260 14.84 -17.35 6.47
N ASP A 261 15.84 -17.60 7.32
CA ASP A 261 16.91 -18.55 7.02
C ASP A 261 16.39 -19.99 6.83
N ASN A 262 17.12 -20.79 6.03
CA ASN A 262 16.83 -22.22 5.83
C ASN A 262 17.48 -23.06 6.92
N ASP A 263 17.20 -22.68 8.16
CA ASP A 263 17.60 -23.40 9.35
C ASP A 263 16.37 -23.79 10.19
N THR A 264 16.61 -24.39 11.34
CA THR A 264 15.52 -24.88 12.18
C THR A 264 14.73 -23.70 12.77
N ALA A 265 15.40 -22.59 13.12
CA ALA A 265 14.77 -21.42 13.73
C ALA A 265 13.93 -20.62 12.73
N GLY A 266 14.44 -20.43 11.52
CA GLY A 266 13.73 -19.78 10.42
C GLY A 266 12.49 -20.58 10.01
N ARG A 267 12.58 -21.92 9.98
CA ARG A 267 11.40 -22.77 9.75
C ARG A 267 10.35 -22.68 10.85
N ALA A 268 10.78 -22.60 12.11
CA ALA A 268 9.86 -22.36 13.24
C ALA A 268 9.14 -21.00 13.09
N ALA A 269 9.88 -19.95 12.74
CA ALA A 269 9.33 -18.63 12.46
C ALA A 269 8.34 -18.63 11.29
N ALA A 270 8.68 -19.32 10.19
CA ALA A 270 7.78 -19.47 9.05
C ALA A 270 6.47 -20.16 9.43
N ARG A 271 6.53 -21.24 10.23
CA ARG A 271 5.31 -21.92 10.72
C ARG A 271 4.51 -21.06 11.67
N GLN A 272 5.18 -20.31 12.55
CA GLN A 272 4.51 -19.39 13.46
C GLN A 272 3.72 -18.33 12.68
N LEU A 273 4.32 -17.75 11.63
CA LEU A 273 3.66 -16.77 10.78
C LEU A 273 2.57 -17.39 9.90
N ALA A 274 2.78 -18.61 9.38
CA ALA A 274 1.76 -19.33 8.62
C ALA A 274 0.53 -19.73 9.47
N GLY A 275 0.72 -19.88 10.79
CA GLY A 275 -0.39 -20.08 11.73
C GLY A 275 -1.22 -18.81 12.01
N LEU A 276 -0.83 -17.66 11.46
CA LEU A 276 -1.60 -16.41 11.56
C LEU A 276 -2.47 -16.23 10.31
N GLU A 277 -3.63 -15.60 10.48
CA GLU A 277 -4.43 -15.11 9.36
C GLU A 277 -3.76 -13.87 8.73
N LEU A 278 -2.71 -14.10 7.94
CA LEU A 278 -2.01 -13.03 7.24
C LEU A 278 -2.84 -12.54 6.05
N PRO A 279 -2.87 -11.22 5.78
CA PRO A 279 -3.46 -10.69 4.56
C PRO A 279 -2.75 -11.29 3.32
N GLY A 280 -3.48 -11.54 2.23
CA GLY A 280 -2.93 -12.16 1.01
C GLY A 280 -1.78 -11.40 0.33
N ARG A 281 -1.52 -10.16 0.73
CA ARG A 281 -0.37 -9.33 0.31
C ARG A 281 0.91 -9.57 1.12
N VAL A 282 0.86 -10.41 2.16
CA VAL A 282 1.99 -10.75 3.02
C VAL A 282 2.37 -12.20 2.77
N VAL A 283 3.60 -12.42 2.30
CA VAL A 283 4.14 -13.74 1.98
C VAL A 283 5.36 -14.00 2.85
N VAL A 284 5.46 -15.22 3.39
CA VAL A 284 6.64 -15.67 4.13
C VAL A 284 7.37 -16.68 3.27
N VAL A 285 8.67 -16.45 3.06
CA VAL A 285 9.54 -17.36 2.31
C VAL A 285 10.74 -17.75 3.13
N THR A 286 11.10 -19.02 3.01
CA THR A 286 12.35 -19.56 3.55
C THR A 286 13.40 -19.55 2.44
N LEU A 287 14.65 -19.26 2.79
CA LEU A 287 15.76 -19.40 1.86
C LEU A 287 15.76 -20.79 1.20
N PRO A 288 16.16 -20.89 -0.07
CA PRO A 288 16.08 -22.14 -0.81
C PRO A 288 17.09 -23.17 -0.31
N THR A 289 16.82 -24.45 -0.59
CA THR A 289 17.80 -25.52 -0.38
C THR A 289 18.91 -25.45 -1.42
N VAL A 290 20.13 -25.79 -1.02
CA VAL A 290 21.29 -25.90 -1.92
C VAL A 290 21.82 -27.34 -1.96
N PRO A 291 22.10 -27.91 -3.16
CA PRO A 291 22.46 -29.33 -3.26
C PRO A 291 23.67 -29.75 -2.44
N TYR A 292 24.71 -28.91 -2.36
CA TYR A 292 25.91 -29.21 -1.58
C TYR A 292 25.68 -29.23 -0.06
N ALA A 293 24.59 -28.62 0.43
CA ALA A 293 24.24 -28.68 1.84
C ALA A 293 23.63 -30.03 2.26
N ALA A 294 23.27 -30.91 1.30
CA ALA A 294 22.74 -32.24 1.60
C ALA A 294 23.76 -33.19 2.23
N ARG A 295 25.06 -32.94 2.01
CA ARG A 295 26.19 -33.67 2.60
C ARG A 295 27.28 -32.69 3.00
N TYR A 296 27.03 -31.94 4.06
CA TYR A 296 27.91 -30.86 4.51
C TYR A 296 28.64 -31.25 5.82
N PRO A 297 29.89 -30.80 6.02
CA PRO A 297 30.61 -31.10 7.25
C PRO A 297 29.99 -30.45 8.47
N VAL A 298 29.85 -31.26 9.51
CA VAL A 298 29.31 -30.84 10.80
C VAL A 298 30.23 -31.23 11.94
N LEU A 299 30.11 -30.51 13.05
CA LEU A 299 30.70 -30.84 14.33
C LEU A 299 29.57 -30.97 15.37
N GLY A 300 29.35 -32.20 15.83
CA GLY A 300 28.43 -32.51 16.91
C GLY A 300 29.14 -33.01 18.16
N PRO A 301 28.38 -33.40 19.20
CA PRO A 301 28.93 -34.01 20.41
C PRO A 301 29.75 -35.28 20.14
N GLU A 302 29.38 -36.03 19.09
CA GLU A 302 30.07 -37.26 18.66
C GLU A 302 31.29 -36.99 17.76
N GLY A 303 31.60 -35.73 17.48
CA GLY A 303 32.73 -35.32 16.65
C GLY A 303 32.32 -34.87 15.24
N ALA A 304 33.26 -35.00 14.30
CA ALA A 304 33.07 -34.58 12.91
C ALA A 304 32.24 -35.60 12.13
N GLY A 305 31.37 -35.10 11.24
CA GLY A 305 30.55 -35.94 10.37
C GLY A 305 30.09 -35.20 9.12
N LEU A 306 29.37 -35.90 8.25
CA LEU A 306 28.70 -35.33 7.08
C LEU A 306 27.19 -35.55 7.22
N THR A 307 26.41 -34.47 7.11
CA THR A 307 24.94 -34.55 7.25
C THR A 307 24.25 -33.58 6.31
N ASP A 308 22.96 -33.75 6.11
CA ASP A 308 22.13 -32.70 5.49
C ASP A 308 21.89 -31.57 6.48
N VAL A 309 22.34 -30.37 6.10
CA VAL A 309 22.18 -29.15 6.91
C VAL A 309 21.07 -28.24 6.36
N ASN A 310 20.46 -28.58 5.21
CA ASN A 310 19.31 -27.85 4.70
C ASN A 310 18.15 -27.93 5.69
N GLY A 311 17.58 -26.78 6.03
CA GLY A 311 16.50 -26.71 6.99
C GLY A 311 16.90 -26.88 8.44
N ARG A 312 18.20 -26.95 8.70
CA ARG A 312 18.76 -27.12 10.03
C ARG A 312 19.80 -26.09 10.41
N ALA A 313 20.57 -25.60 9.43
CA ALA A 313 21.65 -24.65 9.67
C ALA A 313 22.02 -23.75 8.47
N ALA A 314 21.31 -23.84 7.34
CA ALA A 314 21.68 -23.13 6.12
C ALA A 314 21.14 -21.68 6.14
N SER A 315 22.00 -20.74 6.51
CA SER A 315 21.73 -19.30 6.44
C SER A 315 22.05 -18.71 5.06
N ILE A 316 21.82 -17.42 4.85
CA ILE A 316 22.05 -16.75 3.57
C ILE A 316 23.45 -16.92 2.97
N GLU A 317 24.49 -17.09 3.79
CA GLU A 317 25.85 -17.33 3.32
C GLU A 317 25.96 -18.60 2.46
N PHE A 318 25.09 -19.59 2.71
CA PHE A 318 25.01 -20.82 1.91
C PHE A 318 24.42 -20.59 0.54
N MET A 319 23.90 -19.41 0.19
CA MET A 319 23.18 -19.20 -1.07
C MET A 319 24.11 -18.84 -2.23
N PHE A 320 25.37 -18.54 -1.94
CA PHE A 320 26.33 -17.93 -2.86
C PHE A 320 27.43 -18.88 -3.36
N GLY A 321 27.22 -20.19 -3.22
CA GLY A 321 28.16 -21.20 -3.67
C GLY A 321 29.00 -21.81 -2.55
N ILE A 322 29.52 -23.00 -2.83
CA ILE A 322 30.38 -23.76 -1.90
C ILE A 322 31.73 -23.07 -1.72
N ASP A 323 32.22 -22.37 -2.74
CA ASP A 323 33.53 -21.71 -2.73
C ASP A 323 33.61 -20.61 -1.66
N MET A 324 32.48 -19.95 -1.38
CA MET A 324 32.41 -18.94 -0.32
C MET A 324 32.59 -19.53 1.07
N LEU A 325 32.36 -20.84 1.23
CA LEU A 325 32.40 -21.56 2.49
C LEU A 325 33.72 -22.32 2.71
N LEU A 326 34.70 -22.17 1.80
CA LEU A 326 36.01 -22.80 1.91
C LEU A 326 36.94 -22.03 2.86
N GLN A 327 37.78 -22.77 3.55
CA GLN A 327 38.92 -22.31 4.30
C GLN A 327 40.14 -22.14 3.39
N ASP A 328 41.20 -21.54 3.91
CA ASP A 328 42.45 -21.33 3.18
C ASP A 328 43.16 -22.66 2.83
N ASP A 329 42.85 -23.74 3.55
CA ASP A 329 43.34 -25.11 3.32
C ASP A 329 42.42 -25.95 2.41
N GLU A 330 41.49 -25.28 1.70
CA GLU A 330 40.48 -25.90 0.81
C GLU A 330 39.48 -26.82 1.52
N THR A 331 39.42 -26.82 2.86
CA THR A 331 38.37 -27.52 3.61
C THR A 331 37.15 -26.63 3.85
N LEU A 332 35.96 -27.18 3.99
CA LEU A 332 34.76 -26.37 4.27
C LEU A 332 34.68 -25.98 5.75
N TYR A 333 34.19 -24.78 6.04
CA TYR A 333 33.83 -24.39 7.40
C TYR A 333 32.72 -25.30 7.92
N PRO A 334 32.92 -26.10 8.99
CA PRO A 334 31.90 -27.01 9.45
C PRO A 334 30.76 -26.27 10.16
N VAL A 335 29.53 -26.75 9.97
CA VAL A 335 28.38 -26.37 10.80
C VAL A 335 28.53 -26.97 12.18
N ARG A 336 28.33 -26.17 13.23
CA ARG A 336 28.33 -26.66 14.62
C ARG A 336 26.90 -26.86 15.10
N TRP A 337 26.58 -28.06 15.58
CA TRP A 337 25.31 -28.32 16.27
C TRP A 337 25.32 -27.62 17.63
N HIS A 338 24.24 -26.90 17.95
CA HIS A 338 24.17 -26.10 19.18
C HIS A 338 23.11 -26.60 20.14
N SER A 339 21.84 -26.55 19.74
CA SER A 339 20.70 -26.88 20.60
C SER A 339 19.68 -27.73 19.85
N PHE A 340 18.98 -28.58 20.59
CA PHE A 340 17.80 -29.28 20.09
C PHE A 340 16.57 -28.41 20.30
N MET A 341 15.78 -28.17 19.26
CA MET A 341 14.51 -27.47 19.36
C MET A 341 13.37 -28.47 19.36
N GLU A 342 12.74 -28.65 20.53
CA GLU A 342 11.69 -29.64 20.75
C GLU A 342 10.47 -29.42 19.85
N SER A 343 10.04 -28.17 19.66
CA SER A 343 8.91 -27.81 18.78
C SER A 343 9.13 -28.22 17.32
N GLU A 344 10.38 -28.38 16.92
CA GLU A 344 10.83 -28.69 15.57
C GLU A 344 11.34 -30.14 15.45
N ASN A 345 11.47 -30.85 16.58
CA ASN A 345 12.08 -32.17 16.69
C ASN A 345 13.42 -32.27 15.92
N ALA A 346 14.24 -31.22 16.00
CA ALA A 346 15.46 -31.10 15.20
C ALA A 346 16.55 -30.30 15.93
N TYR A 347 17.82 -30.61 15.59
CA TYR A 347 18.96 -29.83 16.04
C TYR A 347 19.15 -28.58 15.18
N GLN A 348 19.30 -27.44 15.85
CA GLN A 348 19.75 -26.20 15.24
C GLN A 348 21.27 -26.19 15.14
N GLY A 349 21.77 -25.96 13.93
CA GLY A 349 23.19 -25.76 13.67
C GLY A 349 23.45 -24.35 13.15
N ARG A 350 24.71 -23.92 13.20
CA ARG A 350 25.16 -22.71 12.50
C ARG A 350 26.66 -22.75 12.24
N LEU A 351 27.11 -21.95 11.28
CA LEU A 351 28.52 -21.56 11.19
C LEU A 351 28.93 -20.81 12.48
N SER A 352 30.18 -20.97 12.90
CA SER A 352 30.70 -20.19 14.02
C SER A 352 30.69 -18.69 13.70
N GLU A 353 30.60 -17.82 14.71
CA GLU A 353 30.63 -16.36 14.50
C GLU A 353 31.92 -15.88 13.80
N ALA A 354 33.04 -16.60 13.96
CA ALA A 354 34.26 -16.30 13.23
C ALA A 354 34.13 -16.67 11.75
N HIS A 355 33.58 -17.85 11.44
CA HIS A 355 33.38 -18.31 10.07
C HIS A 355 32.34 -17.44 9.35
N LYS A 356 31.21 -17.11 9.99
CA LYS A 356 30.20 -16.21 9.42
C LYS A 356 30.78 -14.85 9.04
N ARG A 357 31.59 -14.25 9.91
CA ARG A 357 32.24 -12.96 9.63
C ARG A 357 33.19 -13.04 8.43
N GLU A 358 33.97 -14.10 8.32
CA GLU A 358 34.91 -14.25 7.20
C GLU A 358 34.17 -14.49 5.88
N VAL A 359 33.15 -15.36 5.86
CA VAL A 359 32.30 -15.56 4.68
C VAL A 359 31.58 -14.26 4.30
N GLY A 360 31.01 -13.56 5.27
CA GLY A 360 30.34 -12.27 5.06
C GLY A 360 31.26 -11.21 4.46
N ARG A 361 32.51 -11.12 4.94
CA ARG A 361 33.53 -10.21 4.38
C ARG A 361 33.83 -10.53 2.92
N ARG A 362 33.94 -11.81 2.56
CA ARG A 362 34.15 -12.26 1.17
C ARG A 362 32.94 -11.91 0.29
N LEU A 363 31.72 -12.16 0.79
CA LEU A 363 30.49 -11.79 0.08
C LEU A 363 30.39 -10.29 -0.15
N ASP A 364 30.68 -9.46 0.85
CA ASP A 364 30.68 -8.00 0.71
C ASP A 364 31.68 -7.53 -0.36
N GLN A 365 32.83 -8.19 -0.48
CA GLN A 365 33.83 -7.89 -1.50
C GLN A 365 33.38 -8.30 -2.91
N VAL A 366 32.87 -9.53 -3.07
CA VAL A 366 32.46 -10.08 -4.38
C VAL A 366 31.20 -9.40 -4.90
N LEU A 367 30.28 -9.03 -4.02
CA LEU A 367 29.01 -8.39 -4.37
C LEU A 367 29.12 -6.85 -4.47
N ALA A 368 30.27 -6.26 -4.17
CA ALA A 368 30.44 -4.80 -4.24
C ALA A 368 30.08 -4.23 -5.63
N PRO A 369 29.40 -3.06 -5.73
CA PRO A 369 29.03 -2.46 -7.01
C PRO A 369 30.21 -2.15 -7.94
N ALA A 370 31.39 -1.86 -7.36
CA ALA A 370 32.61 -1.52 -8.06
C ALA A 370 33.55 -2.72 -8.31
N ALA A 371 33.07 -3.95 -8.10
CA ALA A 371 33.85 -5.14 -8.46
C ALA A 371 34.02 -5.20 -9.98
N GLU A 372 35.18 -4.80 -10.50
CA GLU A 372 35.56 -4.85 -11.92
C GLU A 372 35.71 -6.30 -12.47
N GLY A 373 35.40 -7.31 -11.67
CA GLY A 373 35.55 -8.72 -12.01
C GLY A 373 34.25 -9.38 -12.50
N VAL A 374 34.40 -10.40 -13.35
CA VAL A 374 33.32 -11.34 -13.69
C VAL A 374 32.90 -12.06 -12.40
N VAL A 375 31.65 -11.86 -11.99
CA VAL A 375 31.02 -12.62 -10.90
C VAL A 375 31.13 -14.12 -11.22
N SER A 376 31.63 -14.93 -10.29
CA SER A 376 31.80 -16.37 -10.53
C SER A 376 30.45 -17.03 -10.83
N LEU A 377 30.48 -18.16 -11.55
CA LEU A 377 29.26 -18.89 -11.93
C LEU A 377 28.40 -19.23 -10.70
N GLN A 378 29.00 -19.72 -9.61
CA GLN A 378 28.25 -20.07 -8.40
C GLN A 378 27.58 -18.86 -7.74
N ILE A 379 28.25 -17.69 -7.74
CA ILE A 379 27.67 -16.45 -7.19
C ILE A 379 26.51 -15.98 -8.07
N SER A 380 26.68 -16.04 -9.39
CA SER A 380 25.63 -15.68 -10.35
C SER A 380 24.40 -16.59 -10.20
N GLU A 381 24.60 -17.91 -10.07
CA GLU A 381 23.55 -18.88 -9.80
C GLU A 381 22.86 -18.62 -8.45
N GLY A 382 23.64 -18.27 -7.42
CA GLY A 382 23.11 -17.85 -6.12
C GLY A 382 22.22 -16.61 -6.22
N CYS A 383 22.71 -15.58 -6.91
CA CYS A 383 21.96 -14.34 -7.16
C CYS A 383 20.66 -14.62 -7.93
N ALA A 384 20.72 -15.46 -8.96
CA ALA A 384 19.56 -15.86 -9.76
C ALA A 384 18.53 -16.63 -8.92
N ARG A 385 18.98 -17.55 -8.07
CA ARG A 385 18.10 -18.33 -7.18
C ARG A 385 17.38 -17.45 -6.18
N LEU A 386 18.10 -16.55 -5.52
CA LEU A 386 17.53 -15.60 -4.56
C LEU A 386 16.58 -14.61 -5.22
N SER A 387 16.94 -14.10 -6.40
CA SER A 387 16.09 -13.21 -7.18
C SER A 387 14.80 -13.88 -7.62
N LYS A 388 14.90 -15.12 -8.12
CA LYS A 388 13.73 -15.93 -8.49
C LYS A 388 12.81 -16.15 -7.30
N MET A 389 13.34 -16.52 -6.13
CA MET A 389 12.55 -16.67 -4.91
C MET A 389 11.77 -15.40 -4.57
N LEU A 390 12.41 -14.23 -4.62
CA LEU A 390 11.75 -12.96 -4.31
C LEU A 390 10.71 -12.56 -5.37
N ILE A 391 11.00 -12.79 -6.65
CA ILE A 391 10.07 -12.49 -7.75
C ILE A 391 8.84 -13.39 -7.69
N ASP A 392 9.03 -14.69 -7.47
CA ASP A 392 7.95 -15.65 -7.32
C ASP A 392 7.10 -15.32 -6.09
N ALA A 393 7.73 -14.93 -4.97
CA ALA A 393 7.04 -14.51 -3.74
C ALA A 393 6.31 -13.17 -3.89
N ALA A 394 6.81 -12.28 -4.75
CA ALA A 394 6.16 -11.04 -5.11
C ALA A 394 5.01 -11.23 -6.11
N GLY A 395 4.69 -12.48 -6.48
CA GLY A 395 3.73 -12.86 -7.52
C GLY A 395 2.44 -12.04 -7.55
N PRO A 396 1.78 -11.97 -8.72
CA PRO A 396 0.69 -11.04 -8.95
C PRO A 396 -0.40 -11.25 -7.89
N LEU A 397 -0.96 -10.14 -7.42
CA LEU A 397 -2.15 -10.18 -6.59
C LEU A 397 -3.21 -10.99 -7.34
N SER A 398 -3.99 -11.79 -6.61
CA SER A 398 -5.07 -12.60 -7.18
C SER A 398 -6.16 -11.77 -7.85
N HIS A 399 -6.09 -10.43 -7.76
CA HIS A 399 -7.08 -9.49 -8.25
C HIS A 399 -6.41 -8.37 -9.06
N LEU A 400 -7.04 -7.99 -10.18
CA LEU A 400 -6.79 -6.71 -10.84
C LEU A 400 -7.64 -5.65 -10.15
N PRO A 401 -7.08 -4.52 -9.71
CA PRO A 401 -7.88 -3.45 -9.12
C PRO A 401 -8.86 -2.90 -10.16
N ALA A 402 -10.15 -3.14 -9.96
CA ALA A 402 -11.22 -2.54 -10.75
C ALA A 402 -11.65 -1.22 -10.09
N SER A 403 -11.86 -0.18 -10.90
CA SER A 403 -12.38 1.10 -10.39
C SER A 403 -13.81 0.97 -9.87
N GLU A 404 -14.21 1.92 -9.04
CA GLU A 404 -15.58 2.07 -8.51
C GLU A 404 -16.63 2.24 -9.62
N ARG A 405 -16.20 2.63 -10.83
CA ARG A 405 -17.07 2.76 -12.02
C ARG A 405 -17.33 1.42 -12.71
N SER A 406 -16.52 0.41 -12.45
CA SER A 406 -16.56 -0.86 -13.16
C SER A 406 -17.72 -1.73 -12.68
N ALA A 407 -18.51 -2.26 -13.60
CA ALA A 407 -19.51 -3.29 -13.29
C ALA A 407 -18.85 -4.55 -12.69
N LEU A 408 -17.59 -4.83 -13.03
CA LEU A 408 -16.81 -5.92 -12.46
C LEU A 408 -16.61 -5.75 -10.95
N SER A 409 -16.56 -4.51 -10.43
CA SER A 409 -16.45 -4.30 -9.00
C SER A 409 -17.63 -4.95 -8.25
N SER A 410 -18.84 -4.94 -8.82
CA SER A 410 -20.02 -5.60 -8.23
C SER A 410 -20.00 -7.13 -8.38
N TRP A 411 -19.42 -7.65 -9.47
CA TRP A 411 -19.30 -9.10 -9.72
C TRP A 411 -18.19 -9.74 -8.89
N TRP A 412 -17.03 -9.08 -8.78
CA TRP A 412 -15.90 -9.52 -7.96
C TRP A 412 -16.23 -9.50 -6.47
N ARG A 413 -17.22 -8.68 -6.06
CA ARG A 413 -17.78 -8.64 -4.70
C ARG A 413 -18.62 -9.89 -4.35
N ASN A 414 -19.25 -10.54 -5.34
CA ASN A 414 -20.24 -11.61 -5.15
C ASN A 414 -19.74 -13.03 -5.44
N ASP A 415 -18.55 -13.20 -6.00
CA ASP A 415 -18.14 -14.51 -6.56
C ASP A 415 -17.05 -15.23 -5.75
N ASP A 416 -17.14 -16.57 -5.79
CA ASP A 416 -16.16 -17.57 -5.32
C ASP A 416 -14.81 -17.50 -6.08
N LEU A 417 -14.66 -16.52 -6.99
CA LEU A 417 -13.44 -16.25 -7.74
C LEU A 417 -12.26 -15.81 -6.87
N ARG A 418 -12.48 -15.54 -5.56
CA ARG A 418 -11.43 -15.35 -4.55
C ARG A 418 -10.40 -16.50 -4.53
N ASN A 419 -10.79 -17.68 -5.02
CA ASN A 419 -9.99 -18.91 -5.05
C ASN A 419 -9.58 -19.37 -6.45
N VAL A 420 -9.74 -18.57 -7.52
CA VAL A 420 -9.14 -18.95 -8.80
C VAL A 420 -7.63 -18.75 -8.70
N ARG A 421 -6.94 -19.79 -8.23
CA ARG A 421 -5.57 -20.04 -8.69
C ARG A 421 -5.65 -19.98 -10.20
N LEU A 422 -5.03 -18.96 -10.79
CA LEU A 422 -4.67 -18.99 -12.20
C LEU A 422 -3.87 -20.28 -12.37
N ILE A 423 -4.52 -21.31 -12.90
CA ILE A 423 -3.84 -22.47 -13.48
C ILE A 423 -3.13 -21.87 -14.68
N LEU A 424 -1.90 -21.40 -14.45
CA LEU A 424 -0.96 -21.14 -15.53
C LEU A 424 -0.53 -22.52 -16.02
N ASP A 425 -1.27 -23.02 -16.99
CA ASP A 425 -0.81 -24.13 -17.81
C ASP A 425 0.42 -23.66 -18.62
N HIS A 426 1.48 -24.46 -18.51
CA HIS A 426 2.72 -24.53 -19.29
C HIS A 426 3.98 -23.86 -18.73
#